data_AF-A0A964Z2L9-F1
#
_entry.id   AF-A0A964Z2L9-F1
#
_cell.length_a   1.000
_cell.length_b   1.000
_cell.length_c   1.000
_cell.angle_alpha   90.00
_cell.angle_beta   90.00
_cell.angle_gamma   90.00
#
_symmetry.space_group_name_H-M   'P 1'
#
loop_
_entity.id
_entity.type
_entity.pdbx_description
1 polymer ?
#
loop_
_entity_poly.entity_id
_entity_poly.type
_entity_poly.pdbx_seq_one_letter_code
_entity_poly.pdbx_strand_id
1 'polypeptide(L)'
;VLAPTGTIGLMMDCDTTGIEPDLALVKFKKLVGGGSMQIVNQTIPRALHRLGYTQETVEAIVEYIAENGNVIDAPGLKPEHYSVFDCAMGVRSISPMGHVRMMAAAQPFLSGAISKTVNMPSTATVEEVEEVYYQGWKQGLKALAIYRDNCKVGQPLSDAKSKEDSSSTPLASKPARQRLPKSRQSVTTSFAVAGAEGYMTTSSYPDGRLGEIFLKMSKQGSTLAGIMDAFSIAVSIGLQYGVPLEQYVQKFTNMRFEPSGLTDDEDIRMAQSVMDYIFRRLALDYLPEDHRSALGIQTAACFVCEGCGNTSGCS
;
A
#
# COMPACT_ATOMS: atom_id res chain seq x y z
N VAL A 1 -25.76 -1.82 12.72
CA VAL A 1 -24.58 -1.41 11.92
C VAL A 1 -24.76 -2.00 10.53
N LEU A 2 -24.46 -1.26 9.47
CA LEU A 2 -24.35 -1.81 8.12
C LEU A 2 -22.85 -1.93 7.78
N ALA A 3 -22.37 -3.16 7.70
CA ALA A 3 -20.94 -3.48 7.52
C ALA A 3 -20.56 -3.57 6.03
N PRO A 4 -19.27 -3.40 5.69
CA PRO A 4 -18.82 -3.61 4.31
C PRO A 4 -18.89 -5.09 3.97
N THR A 5 -19.39 -5.43 2.78
CA THR A 5 -19.60 -6.82 2.35
C THR A 5 -18.71 -7.21 1.18
N GLY A 6 -17.54 -6.59 1.00
CA GLY A 6 -16.66 -6.83 -0.15
C GLY A 6 -16.33 -8.31 -0.42
N THR A 7 -15.84 -9.03 0.59
CA THR A 7 -15.46 -10.45 0.44
C THR A 7 -16.68 -11.37 0.28
N ILE A 8 -17.70 -11.19 1.12
CA ILE A 8 -18.89 -12.07 1.11
C ILE A 8 -19.80 -11.78 -0.09
N GLY A 9 -19.93 -10.52 -0.51
CA GLY A 9 -20.70 -10.13 -1.68
C GLY A 9 -20.11 -10.72 -2.96
N LEU A 10 -18.77 -10.73 -3.07
CA LEU A 10 -18.10 -11.45 -4.15
C LEU A 10 -18.37 -12.97 -4.10
N MET A 11 -18.29 -13.59 -2.91
CA MET A 11 -18.57 -15.02 -2.75
C MET A 11 -20.02 -15.37 -3.11
N MET A 12 -20.95 -14.45 -2.89
CA MET A 12 -22.38 -14.59 -3.18
C MET A 12 -22.76 -14.10 -4.59
N ASP A 13 -21.79 -13.75 -5.43
CA ASP A 13 -22.00 -13.21 -6.79
C ASP A 13 -22.94 -11.99 -6.83
N CYS A 14 -22.82 -11.10 -5.84
CA CYS A 14 -23.57 -9.86 -5.79
C CYS A 14 -22.88 -8.77 -6.64
N ASP A 15 -23.63 -8.11 -7.53
CA ASP A 15 -23.12 -6.97 -8.32
C ASP A 15 -22.70 -5.78 -7.44
N THR A 16 -23.38 -5.58 -6.31
CA THR A 16 -23.17 -4.48 -5.36
C THR A 16 -22.81 -5.01 -3.97
N THR A 17 -22.24 -4.13 -3.14
CA THR A 17 -21.82 -4.49 -1.77
C THR A 17 -22.54 -3.64 -0.73
N GLY A 18 -23.43 -4.26 0.03
CA GLY A 18 -24.22 -3.58 1.06
C GLY A 18 -25.16 -2.54 0.44
N ILE A 19 -24.98 -1.28 0.80
CA ILE A 19 -25.74 -0.13 0.26
C ILE A 19 -24.92 0.69 -0.75
N GLU A 20 -23.77 0.16 -1.17
CA GLU A 20 -22.99 0.77 -2.26
C GLU A 20 -23.74 0.64 -3.59
N PRO A 21 -23.80 1.71 -4.42
CA PRO A 21 -24.12 1.53 -5.82
C PRO A 21 -23.04 0.68 -6.46
N ASP A 22 -23.31 0.20 -7.67
CA ASP A 22 -22.25 -0.51 -8.37
C ASP A 22 -21.07 0.42 -8.68
N LEU A 23 -19.85 -0.11 -8.62
CA LEU A 23 -18.63 0.68 -8.82
C LEU A 23 -18.58 1.24 -10.25
N ALA A 24 -18.82 0.37 -11.22
CA ALA A 24 -18.90 0.65 -12.66
C ALA A 24 -19.67 -0.50 -13.33
N LEU A 25 -20.28 -0.24 -14.48
CA LEU A 25 -21.01 -1.26 -15.25
C LEU A 25 -20.10 -2.39 -15.76
N VAL A 26 -18.83 -2.04 -16.01
CA VAL A 26 -17.76 -2.97 -16.35
C VAL A 26 -16.58 -2.68 -15.43
N LYS A 27 -16.08 -3.72 -14.75
CA LYS A 27 -15.00 -3.62 -13.77
C LYS A 27 -13.83 -4.49 -14.20
N PHE A 28 -12.61 -4.03 -13.94
CA PHE A 28 -11.41 -4.83 -14.15
C PHE A 28 -10.77 -5.19 -12.81
N LYS A 29 -10.59 -6.49 -12.57
CA LYS A 29 -9.92 -7.01 -11.37
C LYS A 29 -8.55 -7.57 -11.73
N LYS A 30 -7.50 -7.08 -11.06
CA LYS A 30 -6.15 -7.64 -11.19
C LYS A 30 -6.05 -8.97 -10.41
N LEU A 31 -5.55 -10.00 -11.06
CA LEU A 31 -5.36 -11.32 -10.43
C LEU A 31 -3.95 -11.44 -9.79
N VAL A 32 -3.86 -12.24 -8.73
CA VAL A 32 -2.57 -12.58 -8.10
C VAL A 32 -1.80 -13.47 -9.07
N GLY A 33 -0.66 -12.99 -9.58
CA GLY A 33 0.13 -13.65 -10.62
C GLY A 33 0.13 -12.95 -11.99
N GLY A 34 -0.62 -11.86 -12.13
CA GLY A 34 -0.71 -11.08 -13.38
C GLY A 34 -1.97 -11.37 -14.17
N GLY A 35 -2.35 -10.44 -15.05
CA GLY A 35 -3.60 -10.48 -15.82
C GLY A 35 -4.76 -9.69 -15.18
N SER A 36 -5.76 -9.37 -16.00
CA SER A 36 -6.97 -8.66 -15.60
C SER A 36 -8.21 -9.46 -15.99
N MET A 37 -9.13 -9.64 -15.04
CA MET A 37 -10.44 -10.24 -15.28
C MET A 37 -11.48 -9.12 -15.45
N GLN A 38 -12.27 -9.20 -16.52
CA GLN A 38 -13.40 -8.31 -16.74
C GLN A 38 -14.64 -8.87 -16.03
N ILE A 39 -15.33 -8.02 -15.28
CA ILE A 39 -16.58 -8.34 -14.58
C ILE A 39 -17.64 -7.37 -15.10
N VAL A 40 -18.68 -7.90 -15.74
CA VAL A 40 -19.80 -7.11 -16.27
C VAL A 40 -20.98 -7.24 -15.31
N ASN A 41 -21.69 -6.15 -15.06
CA ASN A 41 -22.86 -6.13 -14.19
C ASN A 41 -23.97 -7.03 -14.76
N GLN A 42 -24.37 -8.05 -14.00
CA GLN A 42 -25.34 -9.06 -14.43
C GLN A 42 -26.80 -8.59 -14.29
N THR A 43 -27.03 -7.48 -13.58
CA THR A 43 -28.37 -6.91 -13.36
C THR A 43 -28.85 -6.05 -14.53
N ILE A 44 -27.96 -5.61 -15.44
CA ILE A 44 -28.31 -4.78 -16.60
C ILE A 44 -29.47 -5.36 -17.44
N PRO A 45 -29.43 -6.64 -17.91
CA PRO A 45 -30.51 -7.18 -18.73
C PRO A 45 -31.86 -7.18 -18.00
N ARG A 46 -31.83 -7.53 -16.70
CA ARG A 46 -33.03 -7.57 -15.85
C ARG A 46 -33.66 -6.18 -15.69
N ALA A 47 -32.84 -5.14 -15.54
CA ALA A 47 -33.29 -3.75 -15.47
C ALA A 47 -33.92 -3.31 -16.80
N LEU A 48 -33.26 -3.59 -17.93
CA LEU A 48 -33.77 -3.22 -19.26
C LEU A 48 -35.09 -3.91 -19.60
N HIS A 49 -35.26 -5.20 -19.27
CA HIS A 49 -36.55 -5.88 -19.44
C HIS A 49 -37.67 -5.22 -18.64
N ARG A 50 -37.38 -4.80 -17.40
CA ARG A 50 -38.37 -4.10 -16.56
C ARG A 50 -38.71 -2.70 -17.09
N LEU A 51 -37.78 -2.06 -17.79
CA LEU A 51 -38.01 -0.79 -18.51
C LEU A 51 -38.76 -0.97 -19.84
N GLY A 52 -39.05 -2.21 -20.25
CA GLY A 52 -39.88 -2.52 -21.41
C GLY A 52 -39.12 -2.65 -22.74
N TYR A 53 -37.80 -2.81 -22.70
CA TYR A 53 -37.01 -3.03 -23.92
C TYR A 53 -37.17 -4.47 -24.46
N THR A 54 -37.14 -4.60 -25.79
CA THR A 54 -37.18 -5.91 -26.47
C THR A 54 -35.88 -6.67 -26.27
N GLN A 55 -35.92 -8.00 -26.36
CA GLN A 55 -34.75 -8.87 -26.21
C GLN A 55 -33.58 -8.44 -27.12
N GLU A 56 -33.87 -8.15 -28.38
CA GLU A 56 -32.88 -7.69 -29.38
C GLU A 56 -32.20 -6.37 -28.95
N THR A 57 -32.97 -5.41 -28.41
CA THR A 57 -32.41 -4.15 -27.91
C THR A 57 -31.58 -4.39 -26.65
N VAL A 58 -32.03 -5.27 -25.76
CA VAL A 58 -31.30 -5.62 -24.53
C VAL A 58 -29.93 -6.20 -24.88
N GLU A 59 -29.87 -7.14 -25.81
CA GLU A 59 -28.61 -7.75 -26.27
C GLU A 59 -27.66 -6.70 -26.87
N ALA A 60 -28.17 -5.83 -27.75
CA ALA A 60 -27.38 -4.75 -28.34
C ALA A 60 -26.82 -3.76 -27.29
N ILE A 61 -27.61 -3.41 -26.27
CA ILE A 61 -27.17 -2.52 -25.18
C ILE A 61 -26.13 -3.22 -24.31
N VAL A 62 -26.31 -4.49 -23.99
CA VAL A 62 -25.36 -5.26 -23.16
C VAL A 62 -24.02 -5.42 -23.87
N GLU A 63 -24.03 -5.74 -25.16
CA GLU A 63 -22.83 -5.80 -25.99
C GLU A 63 -22.11 -4.44 -26.03
N TYR A 64 -22.87 -3.36 -26.28
CA TYR A 64 -22.33 -2.00 -26.27
C TYR A 64 -21.66 -1.65 -24.93
N ILE A 65 -22.30 -1.96 -23.80
CA ILE A 65 -21.74 -1.70 -22.46
C ILE A 65 -20.48 -2.54 -22.23
N ALA A 66 -20.46 -3.82 -22.65
CA ALA A 66 -19.28 -4.67 -22.49
C ALA A 66 -18.05 -4.13 -23.24
N GLU A 67 -18.26 -3.46 -24.37
CA GLU A 67 -17.21 -2.85 -25.17
C GLU A 67 -16.81 -1.45 -24.66
N ASN A 68 -17.79 -0.59 -24.37
CA ASN A 68 -17.59 0.84 -24.10
C ASN A 68 -17.53 1.19 -22.60
N GLY A 69 -17.95 0.28 -21.72
CA GLY A 69 -17.99 0.45 -20.26
C GLY A 69 -19.04 1.43 -19.74
N ASN A 70 -19.91 1.97 -20.60
CA ASN A 70 -20.94 2.95 -20.25
C ASN A 70 -22.17 2.85 -21.16
N VAL A 71 -23.24 3.56 -20.80
CA VAL A 71 -24.54 3.54 -21.49
C VAL A 71 -24.76 4.70 -22.48
N ILE A 72 -23.84 5.66 -22.56
CA ILE A 72 -23.99 6.84 -23.41
C ILE A 72 -23.98 6.39 -24.86
N ASP A 73 -24.97 6.81 -25.63
CA ASP A 73 -25.16 6.45 -27.04
C ASP A 73 -25.39 4.94 -27.31
N ALA A 74 -25.72 4.17 -26.27
CA ALA A 74 -26.06 2.75 -26.43
C ALA A 74 -27.25 2.58 -27.39
N PRO A 75 -27.19 1.64 -28.35
CA PRO A 75 -28.17 1.52 -29.42
C PRO A 75 -29.57 1.22 -28.86
N GLY A 76 -30.53 2.09 -29.16
CA GLY A 76 -31.92 1.94 -28.74
C GLY A 76 -32.19 2.28 -27.27
N LEU A 77 -31.18 2.65 -26.47
CA LEU A 77 -31.39 3.10 -25.09
C LEU A 77 -31.84 4.57 -25.06
N LYS A 78 -33.00 4.81 -24.47
CA LYS A 78 -33.53 6.17 -24.29
C LYS A 78 -32.68 6.97 -23.29
N PRO A 79 -32.34 8.25 -23.56
CA PRO A 79 -31.58 9.11 -22.65
C PRO A 79 -32.21 9.26 -21.25
N GLU A 80 -33.54 9.22 -21.16
CA GLU A 80 -34.28 9.30 -19.89
C GLU A 80 -33.97 8.13 -18.95
N HIS A 81 -33.50 6.99 -19.47
CA HIS A 81 -33.15 5.81 -18.68
C HIS A 81 -31.67 5.77 -18.28
N TYR A 82 -30.84 6.74 -18.69
CA TYR A 82 -29.40 6.71 -18.39
C TYR A 82 -29.13 6.71 -16.89
N SER A 83 -29.87 7.53 -16.13
CA SER A 83 -29.67 7.65 -14.68
C SER A 83 -29.94 6.38 -13.88
N VAL A 84 -30.63 5.39 -14.47
CA VAL A 84 -30.84 4.07 -13.86
C VAL A 84 -29.52 3.29 -13.74
N PHE A 85 -28.58 3.57 -14.62
CA PHE A 85 -27.30 2.86 -14.75
C PHE A 85 -26.10 3.69 -14.26
N ASP A 86 -26.34 4.85 -13.64
CA ASP A 86 -25.28 5.67 -13.05
C ASP A 86 -24.62 4.90 -11.89
N CYS A 87 -23.28 4.86 -11.90
CA CYS A 87 -22.47 4.06 -10.96
C CYS A 87 -21.74 4.96 -9.95
N ALA A 88 -20.93 4.37 -9.07
CA ALA A 88 -20.09 5.12 -8.14
C ALA A 88 -18.99 5.92 -8.85
N MET A 89 -18.45 5.37 -9.94
CA MET A 89 -17.39 5.95 -10.77
C MET A 89 -17.74 5.76 -12.25
N GLY A 90 -16.92 6.31 -13.14
CA GLY A 90 -17.12 6.28 -14.59
C GLY A 90 -17.59 7.61 -15.18
N VAL A 91 -17.80 7.60 -16.50
CA VAL A 91 -18.23 8.78 -17.28
C VAL A 91 -19.54 9.37 -16.74
N ARG A 92 -20.42 8.50 -16.24
CA ARG A 92 -21.62 8.89 -15.50
C ARG A 92 -21.55 8.31 -14.10
N SER A 93 -21.35 9.18 -13.12
CA SER A 93 -21.27 8.82 -11.72
C SER A 93 -22.35 9.51 -10.89
N ILE A 94 -22.76 8.84 -9.81
CA ILE A 94 -23.69 9.39 -8.84
C ILE A 94 -22.99 10.55 -8.11
N SER A 95 -23.67 11.70 -8.05
CA SER A 95 -23.14 12.87 -7.33
C SER A 95 -22.78 12.54 -5.87
N PRO A 96 -21.75 13.17 -5.27
CA PRO A 96 -21.38 12.94 -3.87
C PRO A 96 -22.54 13.09 -2.89
N MET A 97 -23.40 14.09 -3.11
CA MET A 97 -24.61 14.28 -2.29
C MET A 97 -25.67 13.20 -2.50
N GLY A 98 -25.70 12.53 -3.65
CA GLY A 98 -26.53 11.33 -3.86
C GLY A 98 -26.13 10.20 -2.91
N HIS A 99 -24.82 9.99 -2.70
CA HIS A 99 -24.33 9.02 -1.71
C HIS A 99 -24.77 9.40 -0.29
N VAL A 100 -24.61 10.67 0.09
CA VAL A 100 -25.00 11.18 1.42
C VAL A 100 -26.49 11.01 1.67
N ARG A 101 -27.34 11.41 0.72
CA ARG A 101 -28.81 11.29 0.84
C ARG A 101 -29.26 9.84 0.97
N MET A 102 -28.64 8.92 0.23
CA MET A 102 -28.93 7.49 0.36
C MET A 102 -28.57 6.97 1.76
N MET A 103 -27.38 7.33 2.28
CA MET A 103 -26.99 6.98 3.65
C MET A 103 -27.96 7.57 4.67
N ALA A 104 -28.36 8.82 4.50
CA ALA A 104 -29.25 9.53 5.41
C ALA A 104 -30.64 8.91 5.44
N ALA A 105 -31.15 8.45 4.29
CA ALA A 105 -32.43 7.74 4.21
C ALA A 105 -32.41 6.41 4.99
N ALA A 106 -31.28 5.70 4.99
CA ALA A 106 -31.14 4.43 5.70
C ALA A 106 -30.79 4.57 7.19
N GLN A 107 -30.12 5.66 7.58
CA GLN A 107 -29.55 5.86 8.92
C GLN A 107 -30.57 5.75 10.09
N PRO A 108 -31.83 6.23 9.98
CA PRO A 108 -32.83 6.10 11.04
C PRO A 108 -33.19 4.67 11.42
N PHE A 109 -33.04 3.73 10.49
CA PHE A 109 -33.38 2.32 10.70
C PHE A 109 -32.22 1.50 11.31
N LEU A 110 -31.10 2.16 11.60
CA LEU A 110 -29.86 1.51 12.05
C LEU A 110 -29.39 2.08 13.38
N SER A 111 -29.29 1.21 14.38
CA SER A 111 -28.73 1.55 15.70
C SER A 111 -27.26 1.97 15.62
N GLY A 112 -26.48 1.36 14.72
CA GLY A 112 -25.08 1.71 14.46
C GLY A 112 -24.85 2.49 13.17
N ALA A 113 -23.59 2.74 12.83
CA ALA A 113 -23.19 3.47 11.63
C ALA A 113 -23.31 2.62 10.34
N ILE A 114 -23.15 3.30 9.20
CA ILE A 114 -23.15 2.73 7.86
C ILE A 114 -21.73 2.80 7.30
N SER A 115 -21.14 1.65 6.96
CA SER A 115 -19.86 1.57 6.26
C SER A 115 -20.06 1.72 4.76
N LYS A 116 -20.28 2.96 4.33
CA LYS A 116 -20.48 3.34 2.92
C LYS A 116 -19.58 4.51 2.53
N THR A 117 -19.06 4.45 1.33
CA THR A 117 -18.15 5.42 0.72
C THR A 117 -18.95 6.46 -0.07
N VAL A 118 -18.61 7.73 0.15
CA VAL A 118 -18.98 8.85 -0.72
C VAL A 118 -17.87 8.98 -1.76
N ASN A 119 -18.14 8.52 -2.98
CA ASN A 119 -17.21 8.65 -4.08
C ASN A 119 -17.27 10.06 -4.66
N MET A 120 -16.11 10.62 -4.97
CA MET A 120 -15.95 11.97 -5.49
C MET A 120 -15.02 11.95 -6.71
N PRO A 121 -15.25 12.81 -7.72
CA PRO A 121 -14.38 12.88 -8.89
C PRO A 121 -12.97 13.33 -8.50
N SER A 122 -11.97 13.02 -9.32
CA SER A 122 -10.58 13.42 -9.10
C SER A 122 -10.39 14.94 -9.02
N THR A 123 -11.27 15.70 -9.67
CA THR A 123 -11.33 17.18 -9.66
C THR A 123 -11.91 17.77 -8.38
N ALA A 124 -12.39 16.94 -7.44
CA ALA A 124 -13.07 17.44 -6.25
C ALA A 124 -12.14 18.28 -5.36
N THR A 125 -12.67 19.43 -4.92
CA THR A 125 -11.92 20.41 -4.09
C THR A 125 -12.06 20.13 -2.60
N VAL A 126 -11.24 20.82 -1.79
CA VAL A 126 -11.29 20.69 -0.33
C VAL A 126 -12.62 21.24 0.22
N GLU A 127 -13.13 22.30 -0.38
CA GLU A 127 -14.39 22.94 -0.01
C GLU A 127 -15.58 22.02 -0.29
N GLU A 128 -15.57 21.30 -1.41
CA GLU A 128 -16.60 20.30 -1.71
C GLU A 128 -16.57 19.13 -0.73
N VAL A 129 -15.37 18.71 -0.31
CA VAL A 129 -15.19 17.68 0.73
C VAL A 129 -15.74 18.16 2.08
N GLU A 130 -15.43 19.40 2.47
CA GLU A 130 -15.96 20.03 3.69
C GLU A 130 -17.49 20.05 3.67
N GLU A 131 -18.09 20.48 2.56
CA GLU A 131 -19.54 20.54 2.42
C GLU A 131 -20.18 19.14 2.53
N VAL A 132 -19.58 18.11 1.95
CA VAL A 132 -20.04 16.72 2.10
C VAL A 132 -20.07 16.29 3.58
N TYR A 133 -19.02 16.58 4.34
CA TYR A 133 -18.98 16.28 5.78
C TYR A 133 -20.04 17.09 6.55
N TYR A 134 -20.15 18.38 6.27
CA TYR A 134 -21.09 19.28 6.93
C TYR A 134 -22.55 18.86 6.68
N GLN A 135 -22.91 18.53 5.44
CA GLN A 135 -24.24 18.04 5.09
C GLN A 135 -24.51 16.65 5.66
N GLY A 136 -23.51 15.76 5.69
CA GLY A 136 -23.64 14.45 6.32
C GLY A 136 -23.97 14.55 7.80
N TRP A 137 -23.27 15.44 8.52
CA TRP A 137 -23.57 15.74 9.93
C TRP A 137 -24.98 16.30 10.12
N LYS A 138 -25.39 17.30 9.31
CA LYS A 138 -26.74 17.87 9.37
C LYS A 138 -27.85 16.84 9.17
N GLN A 139 -27.61 15.84 8.32
CA GLN A 139 -28.56 14.77 8.03
C GLN A 139 -28.52 13.62 9.07
N GLY A 140 -27.71 13.75 10.13
CA GLY A 140 -27.66 12.79 11.22
C GLY A 140 -26.85 11.53 10.94
N LEU A 141 -25.94 11.57 9.96
CA LEU A 141 -25.04 10.44 9.71
C LEU A 141 -24.08 10.24 10.88
N LYS A 142 -23.96 8.98 11.33
CA LYS A 142 -23.08 8.60 12.45
C LYS A 142 -21.63 8.44 12.04
N ALA A 143 -21.38 8.19 10.76
CA ALA A 143 -20.05 8.09 10.16
C ALA A 143 -20.13 8.46 8.68
N LEU A 144 -19.04 9.01 8.15
CA LEU A 144 -18.90 9.35 6.74
C LEU A 144 -17.46 9.10 6.31
N ALA A 145 -17.29 8.32 5.24
CA ALA A 145 -16.00 8.07 4.61
C ALA A 145 -16.05 8.55 3.16
N ILE A 146 -15.04 9.30 2.74
CA ILE A 146 -14.91 9.79 1.36
C ILE A 146 -13.85 8.98 0.61
N TYR A 147 -14.03 8.87 -0.69
CA TYR A 147 -12.99 8.43 -1.60
C TYR A 147 -12.98 9.34 -2.82
N ARG A 148 -11.89 10.10 -2.98
CA ARG A 148 -11.66 10.89 -4.19
C ARG A 148 -10.95 10.02 -5.20
N ASP A 149 -11.49 9.92 -6.41
CA ASP A 149 -10.89 9.09 -7.44
C ASP A 149 -9.43 9.52 -7.73
N ASN A 150 -8.58 8.52 -7.99
CA ASN A 150 -7.14 8.65 -8.21
C ASN A 150 -6.34 9.33 -7.08
N CYS A 151 -6.86 9.37 -5.84
CA CYS A 151 -6.10 9.88 -4.69
C CYS A 151 -5.04 8.92 -4.13
N LYS A 152 -5.00 7.65 -4.59
CA LYS A 152 -4.04 6.61 -4.13
C LYS A 152 -3.37 5.91 -5.31
N VAL A 153 -2.12 5.51 -5.13
CA VAL A 153 -1.21 4.94 -6.16
C VAL A 153 -1.66 3.56 -6.68
N GLY A 154 -2.57 2.87 -5.98
CA GLY A 154 -3.08 1.57 -6.41
C GLY A 154 -4.54 1.37 -6.02
N GLN A 155 -5.36 0.97 -7.00
CA GLN A 155 -6.76 0.62 -6.82
C GLN A 155 -6.98 -0.88 -7.13
N PRO A 156 -7.66 -1.63 -6.26
CA PRO A 156 -7.92 -3.06 -6.50
C PRO A 156 -8.97 -3.31 -7.60
N LEU A 157 -9.84 -2.32 -7.86
CA LEU A 157 -10.85 -2.31 -8.92
C LEU A 157 -10.79 -0.95 -9.61
N SER A 158 -10.89 -0.95 -10.94
CA SER A 158 -10.98 0.26 -11.77
C SER A 158 -12.11 0.14 -12.78
N ASP A 159 -12.68 1.28 -13.15
CA ASP A 159 -13.72 1.45 -14.17
C ASP A 159 -13.16 1.51 -15.60
N ALA A 160 -11.88 1.88 -15.75
CA ALA A 160 -11.19 1.87 -17.02
C ALA A 160 -10.44 0.54 -17.27
N LYS A 161 -10.50 0.02 -18.52
CA LYS A 161 -9.32 -0.62 -19.13
C LYS A 161 -8.24 0.43 -19.02
N SER A 162 -7.11 0.15 -18.38
CA SER A 162 -5.99 1.08 -18.35
C SER A 162 -5.61 1.45 -19.79
N LYS A 163 -6.19 2.53 -20.32
CA LYS A 163 -5.56 3.30 -21.39
C LYS A 163 -4.34 3.87 -20.73
N GLU A 164 -3.18 3.44 -21.20
CA GLU A 164 -1.94 4.13 -20.92
C GLU A 164 -2.07 5.56 -21.47
N ASP A 165 -2.64 6.45 -20.67
CA ASP A 165 -2.54 7.87 -20.91
C ASP A 165 -1.08 8.25 -20.69
N SER A 166 -0.43 8.50 -21.82
CA SER A 166 0.90 9.05 -22.02
C SER A 166 1.01 10.49 -21.51
N SER A 167 0.61 10.72 -20.26
CA SER A 167 0.94 11.93 -19.53
C SER A 167 2.07 11.63 -18.55
N SER A 168 3.21 12.26 -18.82
CA SER A 168 4.49 12.11 -18.16
C SER A 168 4.44 12.45 -16.66
N THR A 169 4.05 11.47 -15.84
CA THR A 169 4.54 11.34 -14.47
C THR A 169 5.38 10.08 -14.47
N PRO A 170 6.64 10.08 -14.02
CA PRO A 170 7.47 8.88 -14.12
C PRO A 170 6.77 7.75 -13.38
N LEU A 171 6.28 6.76 -14.15
CA LEU A 171 5.91 5.47 -13.60
C LEU A 171 7.04 5.08 -12.68
N ALA A 172 6.75 4.80 -11.41
CA ALA A 172 7.66 4.08 -10.54
C ALA A 172 8.09 2.85 -11.34
N SER A 173 9.32 2.90 -11.87
CA SER A 173 9.90 1.83 -12.65
C SER A 173 9.68 0.57 -11.83
N LYS A 174 9.13 -0.49 -12.43
CA LYS A 174 9.20 -1.82 -11.80
C LYS A 174 10.61 -1.93 -11.23
N PRO A 175 10.79 -2.12 -9.92
CA PRO A 175 12.11 -1.96 -9.31
C PRO A 175 13.03 -2.93 -10.04
N ALA A 176 13.92 -2.37 -10.85
CA ALA A 176 14.85 -3.14 -11.63
C ALA A 176 16.03 -3.41 -10.72
N ARG A 177 16.36 -4.69 -10.55
CA ARG A 177 17.49 -5.06 -9.69
C ARG A 177 18.75 -4.35 -10.17
N GLN A 178 19.23 -3.39 -9.39
CA GLN A 178 20.51 -2.74 -9.62
C GLN A 178 21.59 -3.71 -9.12
N ARG A 179 22.27 -4.40 -10.03
CA ARG A 179 23.38 -5.29 -9.64
C ARG A 179 24.61 -4.45 -9.31
N LEU A 180 25.35 -4.87 -8.29
CA LEU A 180 26.62 -4.25 -7.96
C LEU A 180 27.67 -4.55 -9.06
N PRO A 181 28.65 -3.66 -9.28
CA PRO A 181 29.75 -3.91 -10.20
C PRO A 181 30.59 -5.12 -9.79
N LYS A 182 31.32 -5.70 -10.75
CA LYS A 182 32.21 -6.85 -10.51
C LYS A 182 33.33 -6.55 -9.50
N SER A 183 33.80 -5.30 -9.45
CA SER A 183 34.76 -4.81 -8.47
C SER A 183 34.11 -3.69 -7.67
N ARG A 184 34.18 -3.77 -6.34
CA ARG A 184 33.45 -2.90 -5.41
C ARG A 184 34.20 -2.79 -4.09
N GLN A 185 33.92 -1.73 -3.35
CA GLN A 185 34.43 -1.58 -2.00
C GLN A 185 33.61 -2.44 -1.04
N SER A 186 34.31 -3.21 -0.21
CA SER A 186 33.71 -4.01 0.85
C SER A 186 34.46 -3.83 2.15
N VAL A 187 33.72 -3.71 3.25
CA VAL A 187 34.27 -3.67 4.61
C VAL A 187 33.83 -4.94 5.33
N THR A 188 34.75 -5.58 6.04
CA THR A 188 34.42 -6.73 6.89
C THR A 188 34.63 -6.34 8.35
N THR A 189 33.56 -6.42 9.12
CA THR A 189 33.54 -6.15 10.56
C THR A 189 33.35 -7.48 11.29
N SER A 190 34.29 -7.84 12.14
CA SER A 190 34.10 -8.94 13.10
C SER A 190 33.22 -8.47 14.24
N PHE A 191 32.38 -9.35 14.77
CA PHE A 191 31.54 -9.05 15.92
C PHE A 191 31.36 -10.28 16.81
N ALA A 192 31.05 -10.04 18.07
CA ALA A 192 30.65 -11.05 19.04
C ALA A 192 29.39 -10.60 19.78
N VAL A 193 28.38 -11.48 19.86
CA VAL A 193 27.16 -11.24 20.65
C VAL A 193 26.95 -12.40 21.60
N ALA A 194 27.03 -12.14 22.91
CA ALA A 194 26.92 -13.16 23.96
C ALA A 194 27.88 -14.36 23.74
N GLY A 195 29.10 -14.09 23.27
CA GLY A 195 30.12 -15.10 22.96
C GLY A 195 29.91 -15.84 21.63
N ALA A 196 28.87 -15.51 20.86
CA ALA A 196 28.73 -15.97 19.48
C ALA A 196 29.44 -15.01 18.53
N GLU A 197 30.54 -15.49 17.94
CA GLU A 197 31.37 -14.72 17.01
C GLU A 197 30.88 -14.87 15.56
N GLY A 198 31.04 -13.80 14.80
CA GLY A 198 30.75 -13.77 13.37
C GLY A 198 31.47 -12.63 12.65
N TYR A 199 31.31 -12.63 11.33
CA TYR A 199 31.83 -11.61 10.43
C TYR A 199 30.67 -11.08 9.59
N MET A 200 30.54 -9.76 9.55
CA MET A 200 29.65 -9.04 8.66
C MET A 200 30.48 -8.38 7.57
N THR A 201 30.29 -8.79 6.32
CA THR A 201 30.91 -8.12 5.17
C THR A 201 29.85 -7.28 4.47
N THR A 202 30.02 -5.96 4.46
CA THR A 202 29.16 -5.03 3.73
C THR A 202 29.83 -4.66 2.42
N SER A 203 29.07 -4.56 1.34
CA SER A 203 29.55 -4.06 0.04
C SER A 203 28.73 -2.87 -0.38
N SER A 204 29.42 -1.80 -0.77
CA SER A 204 28.80 -0.53 -1.15
C SER A 204 28.79 -0.32 -2.66
N TYR A 205 27.82 0.44 -3.14
CA TYR A 205 27.82 1.03 -4.48
C TYR A 205 28.89 2.14 -4.57
N PRO A 206 29.27 2.56 -5.79
CA PRO A 206 30.20 3.68 -5.99
C PRO A 206 29.73 5.01 -5.38
N ASP A 207 28.43 5.16 -5.12
CA ASP A 207 27.82 6.33 -4.48
C ASP A 207 27.81 6.25 -2.93
N GLY A 208 28.40 5.20 -2.36
CA GLY A 208 28.47 4.99 -0.90
C GLY A 208 27.25 4.27 -0.31
N ARG A 209 26.17 4.05 -1.07
CA ARG A 209 24.99 3.32 -0.56
C ARG A 209 25.31 1.84 -0.33
N LEU A 210 24.72 1.26 0.71
CA LEU A 210 24.83 -0.17 1.00
C LEU A 210 24.11 -0.98 -0.08
N GLY A 211 24.80 -1.97 -0.67
CA GLY A 211 24.24 -2.81 -1.72
C GLY A 211 24.10 -4.29 -1.34
N GLU A 212 25.05 -4.85 -0.59
CA GLU A 212 25.01 -6.23 -0.13
C GLU A 212 25.53 -6.36 1.29
N ILE A 213 24.99 -7.33 2.02
CA ILE A 213 25.51 -7.80 3.30
C ILE A 213 25.73 -9.31 3.22
N PHE A 214 26.85 -9.77 3.77
CA PHE A 214 27.15 -11.18 3.96
C PHE A 214 27.43 -11.43 5.43
N LEU A 215 26.77 -12.43 5.99
CA LEU A 215 26.85 -12.77 7.40
C LEU A 215 27.43 -14.18 7.53
N LYS A 216 28.58 -14.30 8.20
CA LYS A 216 29.19 -15.59 8.51
C LYS A 216 29.33 -15.76 10.00
N MET A 217 28.72 -16.80 10.55
CA MET A 217 28.91 -17.19 11.95
C MET A 217 30.10 -18.15 12.08
N SER A 218 30.90 -18.03 13.15
CA SER A 218 32.10 -18.84 13.35
C SER A 218 31.82 -20.34 13.49
N LYS A 219 30.64 -20.74 13.99
CA LYS A 219 30.21 -22.15 14.06
C LYS A 219 29.54 -22.57 12.75
N GLN A 220 30.36 -22.97 11.79
CA GLN A 220 29.93 -23.45 10.48
C GLN A 220 29.06 -24.71 10.60
N GLY A 221 28.00 -24.81 9.80
CA GLY A 221 27.08 -25.95 9.78
C GLY A 221 25.97 -25.93 10.84
N SER A 222 25.88 -24.89 11.67
CA SER A 222 24.75 -24.69 12.58
C SER A 222 23.50 -24.17 11.85
N THR A 223 22.31 -24.45 12.38
CA THR A 223 21.04 -23.90 11.86
C THR A 223 21.08 -22.37 11.77
N LEU A 224 21.68 -21.72 12.78
CA LEU A 224 21.86 -20.27 12.79
C LEU A 224 22.73 -19.80 11.62
N ALA A 225 23.85 -20.48 11.33
CA ALA A 225 24.71 -20.13 10.20
C ALA A 225 23.97 -20.25 8.85
N GLY A 226 23.18 -21.31 8.65
CA GLY A 226 22.38 -21.48 7.43
C GLY A 226 21.29 -20.42 7.27
N ILE A 227 20.59 -20.07 8.36
CA ILE A 227 19.59 -19.00 8.36
C ILE A 227 20.24 -17.64 8.09
N MET A 228 21.39 -17.35 8.69
CA MET A 228 22.11 -16.09 8.48
C MET A 228 22.59 -15.94 7.04
N ASP A 229 23.07 -17.02 6.41
CA ASP A 229 23.49 -17.01 5.00
C ASP A 229 22.29 -16.70 4.08
N ALA A 230 21.20 -17.46 4.22
CA ALA A 230 19.97 -17.23 3.45
C ALA A 230 19.38 -15.82 3.68
N PHE A 231 19.42 -15.34 4.92
CA PHE A 231 18.94 -14.01 5.29
C PHE A 231 19.80 -12.91 4.65
N SER A 232 21.13 -13.06 4.67
CA SER A 232 22.05 -12.12 4.05
C SER A 232 21.82 -11.98 2.55
N ILE A 233 21.49 -13.08 1.87
CA ILE A 233 21.09 -13.09 0.45
C ILE A 233 19.76 -12.35 0.26
N ALA A 234 18.75 -12.63 1.09
CA ALA A 234 17.43 -12.02 0.97
C ALA A 234 17.47 -10.49 1.16
N VAL A 235 18.19 -10.01 2.16
CA VAL A 235 18.37 -8.57 2.41
C VAL A 235 19.17 -7.91 1.29
N SER A 236 20.25 -8.56 0.85
CA SER A 236 21.05 -8.07 -0.28
C SER A 236 20.23 -7.91 -1.56
N ILE A 237 19.34 -8.88 -1.85
CA ILE A 237 18.42 -8.77 -2.98
C ILE A 237 17.49 -7.57 -2.77
N GLY A 238 16.87 -7.43 -1.60
CA GLY A 238 15.96 -6.31 -1.33
C GLY A 238 16.62 -4.94 -1.46
N LEU A 239 17.85 -4.78 -0.96
CA LEU A 239 18.65 -3.55 -1.14
C LEU A 239 18.92 -3.26 -2.63
N GLN A 240 19.23 -4.29 -3.43
CA GLN A 240 19.40 -4.15 -4.89
C GLN A 240 18.12 -3.82 -5.65
N TYR A 241 16.95 -4.13 -5.09
CA TYR A 241 15.65 -3.71 -5.61
C TYR A 241 15.22 -2.33 -5.06
N GLY A 242 16.06 -1.66 -4.28
CA GLY A 242 15.83 -0.30 -3.81
C GLY A 242 15.03 -0.20 -2.51
N VAL A 243 14.91 -1.29 -1.73
CA VAL A 243 14.34 -1.21 -0.38
C VAL A 243 15.27 -0.33 0.49
N PRO A 244 14.77 0.76 1.11
CA PRO A 244 15.61 1.61 1.94
C PRO A 244 16.14 0.86 3.17
N LEU A 245 17.43 1.05 3.49
CA LEU A 245 18.06 0.45 4.68
C LEU A 245 17.29 0.77 5.97
N GLU A 246 16.80 2.00 6.10
CA GLU A 246 15.97 2.49 7.21
C GLU A 246 14.81 1.53 7.56
N GLN A 247 14.16 0.96 6.53
CA GLN A 247 13.02 0.05 6.72
C GLN A 247 13.45 -1.27 7.36
N TYR A 248 14.63 -1.76 7.00
CA TYR A 248 15.18 -2.96 7.63
C TYR A 248 15.62 -2.68 9.06
N VAL A 249 16.29 -1.54 9.30
CA VAL A 249 16.71 -1.12 10.64
C VAL A 249 15.49 -1.02 11.56
N GLN A 250 14.46 -0.30 11.14
CA GLN A 250 13.22 -0.16 11.91
C GLN A 250 12.57 -1.52 12.23
N LYS A 251 12.65 -2.49 11.31
CA LYS A 251 11.98 -3.78 11.47
C LYS A 251 12.73 -4.77 12.36
N PHE A 252 14.07 -4.75 12.31
CA PHE A 252 14.91 -5.75 12.96
C PHE A 252 15.57 -5.27 14.25
N THR A 253 15.61 -3.96 14.49
CA THR A 253 16.02 -3.42 15.80
C THR A 253 15.05 -3.89 16.89
N ASN A 254 15.57 -4.22 18.06
CA ASN A 254 14.85 -4.80 19.21
C ASN A 254 14.24 -6.20 18.98
N MET A 255 14.55 -6.87 17.87
CA MET A 255 14.15 -8.26 17.66
C MET A 255 14.86 -9.15 18.68
N ARG A 256 14.11 -9.99 19.40
CA ARG A 256 14.61 -10.80 20.52
C ARG A 256 14.70 -12.29 20.16
N PHE A 257 15.91 -12.84 20.22
CA PHE A 257 16.18 -14.28 20.20
C PHE A 257 17.66 -14.53 20.54
N GLU A 258 17.98 -15.76 20.97
CA GLU A 258 19.37 -16.14 21.30
C GLU A 258 20.21 -16.39 20.03
N PRO A 259 21.49 -15.95 19.98
CA PRO A 259 22.27 -15.33 21.05
C PRO A 259 21.92 -13.86 21.32
N SER A 260 21.73 -13.50 22.59
CA SER A 260 21.43 -12.15 23.07
C SER A 260 22.26 -11.83 24.30
N GLY A 261 22.85 -10.63 24.38
CA GLY A 261 23.65 -10.22 25.52
C GLY A 261 24.69 -9.17 25.17
N LEU A 262 25.78 -9.17 25.95
CA LEU A 262 26.90 -8.24 25.78
C LEU A 262 27.59 -8.45 24.43
N THR A 263 28.00 -7.35 23.80
CA THR A 263 28.78 -7.37 22.55
C THR A 263 30.21 -6.88 22.78
N ASP A 264 31.04 -7.02 21.75
CA ASP A 264 32.39 -6.46 21.66
C ASP A 264 32.45 -5.06 21.02
N ASP A 265 31.30 -4.44 20.73
CA ASP A 265 31.19 -3.14 20.08
C ASP A 265 31.00 -2.01 21.12
N GLU A 266 31.84 -0.96 21.04
CA GLU A 266 31.81 0.16 21.98
C GLU A 266 30.49 0.94 21.94
N ASP A 267 29.90 1.08 20.74
CA ASP A 267 28.64 1.80 20.52
C ASP A 267 27.43 0.95 20.88
N ILE A 268 27.48 -0.37 20.65
CA ILE A 268 26.34 -1.28 20.81
C ILE A 268 26.61 -2.30 21.90
N ARG A 269 26.86 -1.85 23.13
CA ARG A 269 27.29 -2.73 24.24
C ARG A 269 26.37 -3.91 24.53
N MET A 270 25.06 -3.80 24.28
CA MET A 270 24.11 -4.88 24.51
C MET A 270 23.11 -5.06 23.36
N ALA A 271 22.97 -6.30 22.91
CA ALA A 271 22.08 -6.68 21.82
C ALA A 271 21.03 -7.72 22.27
N GLN A 272 19.79 -7.56 21.81
CA GLN A 272 18.69 -8.47 22.09
C GLN A 272 18.67 -9.69 21.15
N SER A 273 19.46 -9.63 20.09
CA SER A 273 19.80 -10.74 19.20
C SER A 273 20.99 -10.35 18.31
N VAL A 274 21.54 -11.33 17.59
CA VAL A 274 22.53 -11.07 16.53
C VAL A 274 21.97 -10.15 15.44
N MET A 275 20.68 -10.27 15.10
CA MET A 275 20.05 -9.44 14.06
C MET A 275 19.86 -8.00 14.50
N ASP A 276 19.45 -7.82 15.74
CA ASP A 276 19.34 -6.52 16.36
C ASP A 276 20.71 -5.81 16.41
N TYR A 277 21.79 -6.52 16.75
CA TYR A 277 23.15 -5.99 16.64
C TYR A 277 23.50 -5.57 15.21
N ILE A 278 23.33 -6.46 14.22
CA ILE A 278 23.69 -6.22 12.82
C ILE A 278 23.01 -4.96 12.29
N PHE A 279 21.70 -4.81 12.48
CA PHE A 279 20.98 -3.67 11.93
C PHE A 279 21.26 -2.37 12.68
N ARG A 280 21.56 -2.43 13.99
CA ARG A 280 22.06 -1.25 14.71
C ARG A 280 23.45 -0.84 14.23
N ARG A 281 24.36 -1.78 13.95
CA ARG A 281 25.69 -1.49 13.39
C ARG A 281 25.59 -0.90 11.98
N LEU A 282 24.76 -1.49 11.11
CA LEU A 282 24.50 -0.95 9.78
C LEU A 282 23.89 0.46 9.81
N ALA A 283 23.03 0.75 10.80
CA ALA A 283 22.52 2.09 11.00
C ALA A 283 23.63 3.09 11.34
N LEU A 284 24.55 2.72 12.24
CA LEU A 284 25.69 3.56 12.59
C LEU A 284 26.63 3.80 11.41
N ASP A 285 26.82 2.79 10.55
CA ASP A 285 27.77 2.85 9.44
C ASP A 285 27.23 3.59 8.21
N TYR A 286 25.92 3.55 7.95
CA TYR A 286 25.34 3.99 6.67
C TYR A 286 24.21 5.03 6.79
N LEU A 287 23.60 5.23 7.96
CA LEU A 287 22.50 6.19 8.12
C LEU A 287 23.00 7.53 8.69
N PRO A 288 22.46 8.67 8.21
CA PRO A 288 22.72 9.97 8.79
C PRO A 288 22.29 10.06 10.25
N GLU A 289 22.87 11.00 10.99
CA GLU A 289 22.62 11.18 12.42
C GLU A 289 21.15 11.47 12.77
N ASP A 290 20.47 12.29 11.97
CA ASP A 290 19.06 12.62 12.16
C ASP A 290 18.16 11.38 12.09
N HIS A 291 18.48 10.48 11.17
CA HIS A 291 17.71 9.27 10.88
C HIS A 291 17.90 8.22 11.99
N ARG A 292 19.15 7.95 12.38
CA ARG A 292 19.43 7.01 13.49
C ARG A 292 18.87 7.49 14.83
N SER A 293 18.87 8.80 15.08
CA SER A 293 18.32 9.39 16.31
C SER A 293 16.82 9.17 16.43
N ALA A 294 16.07 9.28 15.33
CA ALA A 294 14.64 8.97 15.29
C ALA A 294 14.34 7.48 15.60
N LEU A 295 15.30 6.59 15.35
CA LEU A 295 15.22 5.16 15.66
C LEU A 295 15.78 4.81 17.06
N GLY A 296 16.24 5.80 17.82
CA GLY A 296 16.83 5.61 19.14
C GLY A 296 18.21 4.93 19.11
N ILE A 297 18.92 5.00 17.98
CA ILE A 297 20.26 4.43 17.79
C ILE A 297 21.28 5.58 17.84
N GLN A 298 22.13 5.59 18.86
CA GLN A 298 23.14 6.63 19.08
C GLN A 298 24.52 6.00 19.30
N THR A 299 25.56 6.73 18.93
CA THR A 299 26.96 6.39 19.26
C THR A 299 27.24 6.62 20.74
N ALA A 300 28.18 5.85 21.31
CA ALA A 300 28.56 5.98 22.72
C ALA A 300 29.04 7.41 23.09
N ALA A 301 29.62 8.13 22.14
CA ALA A 301 30.04 9.52 22.32
C ALA A 301 28.86 10.49 22.58
N CYS A 302 27.67 10.23 22.05
CA CYS A 302 26.50 11.11 22.26
C CYS A 302 25.95 11.04 23.69
N PHE A 303 26.04 9.87 24.34
CA PHE A 303 25.61 9.70 25.73
C PHE A 303 26.45 10.52 26.73
N VAL A 304 27.67 10.93 26.36
CA VAL A 304 28.53 11.75 27.22
C VAL A 304 28.05 13.22 27.28
N CYS A 305 27.28 13.68 26.29
CA CYS A 305 26.86 15.08 26.20
C CYS A 305 25.63 15.45 27.05
N GLU A 306 24.77 14.50 27.43
CA GLU A 306 23.59 14.79 28.26
C GLU A 306 23.92 15.14 29.72
N GLY A 307 25.16 14.88 30.17
CA GLY A 307 25.62 15.20 31.53
C GLY A 307 26.41 16.51 31.68
N CYS A 308 26.82 17.14 30.58
CA CYS A 308 27.57 18.39 30.60
C CYS A 308 26.95 19.33 29.58
N GLY A 309 26.13 20.28 30.07
CA GLY A 309 25.40 21.26 29.26
C GLY A 309 26.30 22.25 28.52
N ASN A 310 27.06 21.78 27.53
CA ASN A 310 27.86 22.62 26.66
C ASN A 310 27.73 22.13 25.22
N THR A 311 26.88 22.81 24.45
CA THR A 311 26.68 22.62 23.01
C THR A 311 27.83 23.27 22.23
N SER A 312 29.03 22.73 22.35
CA SER A 312 30.17 23.18 21.54
C SER A 312 31.15 22.04 21.33
N GLY A 313 30.94 21.26 20.26
CA GLY A 313 31.96 20.32 19.80
C GLY A 313 31.47 19.08 19.06
N CYS A 314 30.58 19.21 18.08
CA CYS A 314 30.41 18.21 17.04
C CYS A 314 30.35 18.94 15.70
N SER A 315 31.49 18.99 15.02
CA SER A 315 31.67 19.47 13.65
C SER A 315 32.35 18.36 12.85
#